data_AF-A0AA88RP54-F1
#
_entry.id   AF-A0AA88RP54-F1
#
_cell.length_a   1.000
_cell.length_b   1.000
_cell.length_c   1.000
_cell.angle_alpha   90.00
_cell.angle_beta   90.00
_cell.angle_gamma   90.00
#
_symmetry.space_group_name_H-M   'P 1'
#
loop_
_entity.id
_entity.type
_entity.pdbx_description
1 polymer ?
#
loop_
_entity_poly.entity_id
_entity_poly.type
_entity_poly.pdbx_seq_one_letter_code
_entity_poly.pdbx_strand_id
1 'polypeptide(L)'
;MTIYPKPRRTFPCTLFPTTRTRKSRVNATSPLKLSAPEFTAKTRVRIHSEAIPFIHKFRGKTVVVKYGGAAMKSEALQASVIADLVLLSCVGLRIVFVHGGGPEINRGFNRLGI
;
A
#
# COMPACT_ATOMS: atom_id res chain seq x y z
N MET A 1 0.68 -5.43 -36.85
CA MET A 1 2.06 -5.82 -36.48
C MET A 1 2.91 -4.56 -36.40
N THR A 2 3.20 -4.08 -35.18
CA THR A 2 4.29 -3.13 -34.85
C THR A 2 4.44 -3.18 -33.33
N ILE A 3 5.22 -4.12 -32.78
CA ILE A 3 6.61 -3.94 -32.31
C ILE A 3 6.76 -2.71 -31.41
N TYR A 4 6.48 -2.86 -30.11
CA TYR A 4 7.02 -2.00 -29.06
C TYR A 4 8.42 -2.50 -28.68
N PRO A 5 9.48 -1.69 -28.71
CA PRO A 5 10.80 -2.12 -28.29
C PRO A 5 10.87 -2.20 -26.77
N LYS A 6 11.25 -3.36 -26.23
CA LYS A 6 11.64 -3.50 -24.81
C LYS A 6 12.99 -2.81 -24.57
N PRO A 7 13.13 -1.95 -23.54
CA PRO A 7 14.46 -1.57 -23.07
C PRO A 7 15.08 -2.75 -22.32
N ARG A 8 16.14 -3.34 -22.88
CA ARG A 8 17.02 -4.29 -22.17
C ARG A 8 17.88 -3.50 -21.19
N ARG A 9 17.45 -3.38 -19.93
CA ARG A 9 18.36 -3.04 -18.83
C ARG A 9 18.87 -4.33 -18.21
N THR A 10 20.05 -4.74 -18.64
CA THR A 10 20.88 -5.74 -17.95
C THR A 10 21.40 -5.09 -16.67
N PHE A 11 20.84 -5.45 -15.51
CA PHE A 11 21.46 -5.12 -14.24
C PHE A 11 22.58 -6.16 -13.98
N PRO A 12 23.84 -5.74 -13.80
CA PRO A 12 24.90 -6.66 -13.40
C PRO A 12 24.67 -7.14 -11.97
N CYS A 13 24.36 -8.43 -11.81
CA CYS A 13 24.31 -9.14 -10.53
C CYS A 13 25.72 -9.37 -9.98
N THR A 14 26.45 -8.34 -9.55
CA THR A 14 27.81 -8.52 -8.98
C THR A 14 28.15 -7.53 -7.87
N LEU A 15 27.26 -7.33 -6.90
CA LEU A 15 27.63 -6.72 -5.62
C LEU A 15 26.78 -7.30 -4.47
N PHE A 16 27.08 -8.56 -4.11
CA PHE A 16 26.73 -9.11 -2.80
C PHE A 16 28.01 -9.09 -1.94
N PRO A 17 28.16 -8.13 -1.00
CA PRO A 17 29.22 -8.23 -0.01
C PRO A 17 28.90 -9.36 0.97
N THR A 18 29.69 -10.43 0.90
CA THR A 18 29.69 -11.54 1.87
C THR A 18 30.48 -11.12 3.11
N THR A 19 29.89 -10.34 4.01
CA THR A 19 30.49 -10.11 5.33
C THR A 19 29.71 -10.87 6.40
N ARG A 20 30.16 -12.11 6.59
CA ARG A 20 29.92 -12.93 7.78
C ARG A 20 30.58 -12.24 8.98
N THR A 21 29.81 -11.52 9.79
CA THR A 21 30.28 -10.96 11.07
C THR A 21 29.38 -11.39 12.22
N ARG A 22 29.88 -12.41 12.93
CA ARG A 22 29.86 -12.67 14.38
C ARG A 22 28.66 -12.15 15.22
N LYS A 23 27.94 -13.11 15.81
CA LYS A 23 26.97 -12.94 16.92
C LYS A 23 27.53 -12.05 18.04
N SER A 24 26.88 -10.93 18.30
CA SER A 24 26.86 -10.28 19.61
C SER A 24 25.55 -10.60 20.31
N ARG A 25 25.67 -11.36 21.40
CA ARG A 25 24.62 -11.68 22.36
C ARG A 25 24.08 -10.37 22.96
N VAL A 26 22.83 -10.02 22.67
CA VAL A 26 22.08 -9.03 23.45
C VAL A 26 20.85 -9.73 23.99
N ASN A 27 20.86 -10.04 25.28
CA ASN A 27 19.66 -10.41 26.01
C ASN A 27 18.86 -9.11 26.22
N ALA A 28 17.87 -8.88 25.35
CA ALA A 28 16.87 -7.84 25.56
C ALA A 28 15.60 -8.48 26.09
N THR A 29 15.31 -8.16 27.34
CA THR A 29 14.09 -8.42 28.11
C THR A 29 12.83 -8.23 27.26
N SER A 30 11.93 -9.21 27.31
CA SER A 30 10.66 -9.22 26.58
C SER A 30 9.73 -8.06 26.96
N PRO A 31 9.17 -7.30 26.00
CA PRO A 31 7.94 -6.57 26.21
C PRO A 31 6.74 -7.39 25.71
N LEU A 32 5.66 -7.30 26.47
CA LEU A 32 4.42 -8.07 26.38
C LEU A 32 3.62 -7.83 25.09
N LYS A 33 2.92 -8.90 24.66
CA LYS A 33 2.01 -9.09 23.51
C LYS A 33 1.13 -7.88 23.10
N LEU A 34 1.02 -7.69 21.78
CA LEU A 34 -0.27 -7.42 21.12
C LEU A 34 -0.42 -8.43 19.97
N SER A 35 -1.46 -9.26 20.02
CA SER A 35 -1.66 -10.44 19.17
C SER A 35 -2.02 -10.06 17.74
N ALA A 36 -1.02 -9.75 16.93
CA ALA A 36 -1.17 -9.82 15.48
C ALA A 36 -1.28 -11.30 15.05
N PRO A 37 -2.17 -11.66 14.11
CA PRO A 37 -2.23 -13.03 13.61
C PRO A 37 -0.90 -13.39 12.96
N GLU A 38 -0.18 -14.36 13.52
CA GLU A 38 1.09 -14.85 13.00
C GLU A 38 0.82 -15.65 11.71
N PHE A 39 0.73 -14.93 10.59
CA PHE A 39 0.42 -15.55 9.30
C PHE A 39 1.64 -16.30 8.76
N THR A 40 1.56 -17.64 8.74
CA THR A 40 2.57 -18.52 8.13
C THR A 40 2.81 -18.15 6.66
N ALA A 41 4.07 -18.18 6.22
CA ALA A 41 4.47 -17.84 4.85
C ALA A 41 3.65 -18.58 3.78
N LYS A 42 3.36 -19.87 4.00
CA LYS A 42 2.50 -20.70 3.14
C LYS A 42 1.10 -20.09 2.96
N THR A 43 0.51 -19.58 4.03
CA THR A 43 -0.84 -19.01 4.01
C THR A 43 -0.84 -17.66 3.28
N ARG A 44 0.20 -16.83 3.44
CA ARG A 44 0.34 -15.56 2.71
C ARG A 44 0.43 -15.77 1.20
N VAL A 45 1.23 -16.75 0.77
CA VAL A 45 1.37 -17.10 -0.65
C VAL A 45 0.03 -17.59 -1.21
N ARG A 46 -0.71 -18.43 -0.48
CA ARG A 46 -2.04 -18.89 -0.90
C ARG A 46 -3.01 -17.74 -1.12
N ILE A 47 -3.13 -16.83 -0.16
CA ILE A 47 -4.00 -15.64 -0.28
C ILE A 47 -3.58 -14.77 -1.47
N HIS A 48 -2.28 -14.58 -1.68
CA HIS A 48 -1.80 -13.80 -2.81
C HIS A 48 -2.17 -14.46 -4.15
N SER A 49 -2.01 -15.78 -4.26
CA SER A 49 -2.40 -16.54 -5.46
C SER A 49 -3.90 -16.45 -5.74
N GLU A 50 -4.75 -16.48 -4.71
CA GLU A 50 -6.20 -16.30 -4.83
C GLU A 50 -6.60 -14.88 -5.27
N ALA A 51 -5.74 -13.88 -5.04
CA ALA A 51 -5.98 -12.49 -5.45
C ALA A 51 -5.65 -12.21 -6.93
N ILE A 52 -4.78 -13.02 -7.56
CA ILE A 52 -4.33 -12.82 -8.95
C ILE A 52 -5.47 -12.74 -9.98
N PRO A 53 -6.53 -13.57 -9.92
CA PRO A 53 -7.66 -13.46 -10.84
C PRO A 53 -8.38 -12.11 -10.79
N PHE A 54 -8.50 -11.52 -9.59
CA PHE A 54 -9.10 -10.20 -9.42
C PHE A 54 -8.24 -9.10 -10.04
N ILE A 55 -6.92 -9.21 -9.89
CA ILE A 55 -5.99 -8.30 -10.54
C ILE A 55 -6.23 -8.30 -12.05
N HIS A 56 -6.25 -9.47 -12.69
CA HIS A 56 -6.47 -9.57 -14.13
C HIS A 56 -7.82 -8.99 -14.57
N LYS A 57 -8.89 -9.20 -13.79
CA LYS A 57 -10.23 -8.69 -14.11
C LYS A 57 -10.32 -7.16 -14.21
N PHE A 58 -9.57 -6.45 -13.38
CA PHE A 58 -9.65 -4.98 -13.28
C PHE A 58 -8.48 -4.23 -13.93
N ARG A 59 -7.49 -4.93 -14.50
CA ARG A 59 -6.40 -4.30 -15.25
C ARG A 59 -6.93 -3.41 -16.37
N GLY A 60 -6.42 -2.18 -16.44
CA GLY A 60 -6.79 -1.19 -17.45
C GLY A 60 -8.18 -0.58 -17.28
N LYS A 61 -8.97 -0.99 -16.28
CA LYS A 61 -10.27 -0.38 -15.98
C LYS A 61 -10.07 0.91 -15.20
N THR A 62 -10.98 1.85 -15.41
CA THR A 62 -11.04 3.11 -14.64
C THR A 62 -11.91 2.90 -13.41
N VAL A 63 -11.37 3.19 -12.22
CA VAL A 63 -12.08 3.11 -10.95
C VAL A 63 -12.14 4.49 -10.34
N VAL A 64 -13.35 4.97 -10.03
CA VAL A 64 -13.56 6.22 -9.32
C VAL A 64 -13.71 5.92 -7.84
N VAL A 65 -12.80 6.41 -7.01
CA VAL A 65 -12.81 6.23 -5.56
C VAL A 65 -13.27 7.52 -4.91
N LYS A 66 -14.46 7.49 -4.31
CA LYS A 66 -14.97 8.59 -3.48
C LYS A 66 -14.40 8.46 -2.08
N TYR A 67 -13.54 9.39 -1.72
CA TYR A 67 -12.94 9.52 -0.41
C TYR A 67 -13.62 10.61 0.42
N GLY A 68 -14.09 10.28 1.62
CA GLY A 68 -14.75 11.28 2.46
C GLY A 68 -15.19 10.80 3.84
N GLY A 69 -15.75 11.75 4.62
CA GLY A 69 -16.43 11.48 5.89
C GLY A 69 -15.48 11.02 7.00
N ALA A 70 -15.59 9.74 7.38
CA ALA A 70 -14.85 9.13 8.49
C ALA A 70 -13.38 8.88 8.17
N ALA A 71 -13.06 8.59 6.90
CA ALA A 71 -11.69 8.29 6.49
C ALA A 71 -10.77 9.53 6.57
N MET A 72 -11.33 10.74 6.54
CA MET A 72 -10.61 12.02 6.63
C MET A 72 -10.25 12.43 8.07
N LYS A 73 -10.76 11.74 9.10
CA LYS A 73 -10.59 12.17 10.50
C LYS A 73 -9.27 11.75 11.13
N SER A 74 -8.70 10.63 10.70
CA SER A 74 -7.48 10.06 11.27
C SER A 74 -6.37 10.04 10.21
N GLU A 75 -5.19 10.51 10.59
CA GLU A 75 -4.00 10.52 9.74
C GLU A 75 -3.55 9.09 9.37
N ALA A 76 -3.70 8.13 10.30
CA ALA A 76 -3.38 6.73 10.03
C ALA A 76 -4.28 6.12 8.94
N LEU A 77 -5.58 6.47 8.93
CA LEU A 77 -6.52 6.02 7.91
C LEU A 77 -6.27 6.71 6.57
N GLN A 78 -5.89 8.00 6.59
CA GLN A 78 -5.45 8.71 5.39
C GLN A 78 -4.25 8.00 4.74
N ALA A 79 -3.23 7.68 5.53
CA ALA A 79 -2.03 7.01 5.05
C ALA A 79 -2.33 5.61 4.49
N SER A 80 -3.18 4.82 5.16
CA SER A 80 -3.54 3.48 4.66
C SER A 80 -4.29 3.55 3.33
N VAL A 81 -5.25 4.49 3.20
CA VAL A 81 -6.01 4.66 1.95
C VAL A 81 -5.09 5.07 0.82
N ILE A 82 -4.15 5.99 1.06
CA ILE A 82 -3.17 6.39 0.05
C ILE A 82 -2.29 5.19 -0.37
N ALA A 83 -1.83 4.38 0.59
CA ALA A 83 -1.05 3.18 0.30
C ALA A 83 -1.82 2.19 -0.60
N ASP A 84 -3.11 2.01 -0.34
CA ASP A 84 -3.97 1.13 -1.16
C ASP A 84 -4.20 1.68 -2.57
N LEU A 85 -4.38 3.00 -2.71
CA LEU A 85 -4.50 3.64 -4.04
C LEU A 85 -3.22 3.47 -4.86
N VAL A 86 -2.06 3.65 -4.22
CA VAL A 86 -0.76 3.43 -4.87
C VAL A 86 -0.60 1.96 -5.28
N LEU A 87 -0.98 1.03 -4.40
CA LEU A 87 -0.96 -0.40 -4.72
C LEU A 87 -1.82 -0.72 -5.96
N LEU A 88 -3.05 -0.22 -6.00
CA LEU A 88 -3.96 -0.43 -7.13
C LEU A 88 -3.42 0.20 -8.43
N SER A 89 -2.77 1.36 -8.35
CA SER A 89 -2.10 1.99 -9.49
C SER A 89 -0.93 1.14 -9.99
N CYS A 90 -0.10 0.60 -9.10
CA CYS A 90 1.02 -0.29 -9.44
C CYS A 90 0.56 -1.59 -10.13
N VAL A 91 -0.62 -2.09 -9.73
CA VAL A 91 -1.23 -3.29 -10.34
C VAL A 91 -1.78 -3.01 -11.75
N GLY A 92 -1.97 -1.74 -12.13
CA GLY A 92 -2.38 -1.31 -13.47
C GLY A 92 -3.84 -0.90 -13.58
N LEU A 93 -4.46 -0.48 -12.47
CA LEU A 93 -5.78 0.17 -12.49
C LEU A 93 -5.60 1.68 -12.75
N ARG A 94 -6.56 2.30 -13.44
CA ARG A 94 -6.60 3.74 -13.66
C ARG A 94 -7.53 4.37 -12.62
N ILE A 95 -6.96 5.03 -11.62
CA ILE A 95 -7.75 5.50 -10.48
C ILE A 95 -8.07 6.98 -10.66
N VAL A 96 -9.34 7.33 -10.46
CA VAL A 96 -9.79 8.72 -10.29
C VAL A 96 -10.15 8.90 -8.82
N PHE A 97 -9.39 9.73 -8.12
CA PHE A 97 -9.61 10.02 -6.72
C PHE A 97 -10.48 11.27 -6.57
N VAL A 98 -11.63 11.13 -5.93
CA VAL A 98 -12.56 12.23 -5.65
C VAL A 98 -12.65 12.40 -4.15
N HIS A 99 -12.26 13.56 -3.63
CA HIS A 99 -12.42 13.86 -2.21
C HIS A 99 -13.53 14.88 -1.98
N GLY A 100 -14.16 14.81 -0.81
CA GLY A 100 -15.01 15.88 -0.28
C GLY A 100 -14.25 16.82 0.66
N GLY A 101 -14.99 17.74 1.28
CA GLY A 101 -14.45 18.70 2.26
C GLY A 101 -15.36 18.99 3.46
N GLY A 102 -16.44 18.22 3.67
CA GLY A 102 -17.46 18.53 4.69
C GLY A 102 -16.91 18.87 6.10
N PRO A 103 -15.99 18.07 6.68
CA PRO A 103 -15.40 18.36 7.99
C PRO A 103 -14.52 19.62 8.04
N GLU A 104 -13.99 20.05 6.91
CA GLU A 104 -13.14 21.23 6.81
C GLU A 104 -13.99 22.49 6.62
N ILE A 105 -15.06 22.36 5.83
CA ILE A 105 -16.09 23.39 5.64
C ILE A 105 -16.74 23.75 6.99
N ASN A 106 -17.19 22.77 7.78
CA ASN A 106 -17.76 23.02 9.11
C ASN A 106 -16.77 23.70 10.06
N ARG A 107 -15.47 23.36 9.98
CA ARG A 107 -14.43 24.04 10.78
C ARG A 107 -14.27 25.51 10.37
N GLY A 108 -14.40 25.80 9.07
CA GLY A 108 -14.45 27.17 8.54
C GLY A 108 -15.65 27.96 9.05
N PHE A 109 -16.86 27.39 8.96
CA PHE A 109 -18.08 28.03 9.43
C PHE A 109 -18.07 28.31 10.95
N ASN A 110 -17.67 27.32 11.75
CA ASN A 110 -17.54 27.50 13.21
C ASN A 110 -16.56 28.63 13.58
N ARG A 111 -15.50 28.83 12.78
CA ARG A 111 -14.54 29.93 13.00
C ARG A 111 -15.14 31.29 12.64
N LEU A 112 -16.06 31.33 11.68
CA LEU A 112 -16.77 32.52 11.25
C LEU A 112 -18.00 32.82 12.13
N GLY A 113 -18.35 31.94 13.08
CA GLY A 113 -19.50 32.11 13.96
C GLY A 113 -20.84 31.89 13.24
N ILE A 114 -20.83 31.12 12.16
CA ILE A 114 -22.01 30.75 11.34
C ILE A 114 -22.31 29.26 11.54
#